data_AF-A0A0W0S8C7-F1
#
_entry.id   AF-A0A0W0S8C7-F1
#
_cell.length_a   1.000
_cell.length_b   1.000
_cell.length_c   1.000
_cell.angle_alpha   90.00
_cell.angle_beta   90.00
_cell.angle_gamma   90.00
#
_symmetry.space_group_name_H-M   'P 1'
#
loop_
_entity.id
_entity.type
_entity.pdbx_description
1 polymer ?
#
loop_
_entity_poly.entity_id
_entity_poly.type
_entity_poly.pdbx_seq_one_letter_code
_entity_poly.pdbx_strand_id
1 'polypeptide(L)'
;MIQVNVWLSTTQIFGKRIKNRFFGPLLASDGDENIGHANFYMELNERSRGFAKLEDNPSHFFVKKSLSYVPELAEGKAGKYYRRKTLRSVEVTHSFWPKITPSRSQLAQDFFHFLHLAPKCKGVKPEISDHESDMQREVMGKGSTHPIEHPYYQEGIQKVDKDKKENLNNIVKTWNLDSDLDNKKNIEAQLKALVAKQQDLITLRDDLSKRCQQELDQLKEKTDNLTRMLAKNKQRIAFLYNKSSYLEKICSPGNITYNEMKSVIQMLDKLQKENLELSRELAELEKMRIQQDSAYQDQIQENQTEIDRINKEMRNLQVQLGELSEKLQNLDEKKMEVLKSEINERADFLSRQEMLIKKLYKTDGRHPDHSINLPTSECGLPYFVDELEVIKAMENERNENYTLIKNNCAKSVKRCLLAGIEHLRTVLPKSFFKYQPIETTNGVYKWAKALEQELRKLNMKLDVDKTPPCIEVYEENAVQRSLPVF
;
A
#
# COMPACT_ATOMS: atom_id res chain seq x y z
N MET A 1 22.34 -9.68 -17.48
CA MET A 1 23.26 -9.46 -18.62
C MET A 1 23.70 -8.01 -18.60
N ILE A 2 24.96 -7.72 -18.94
CA ILE A 2 25.41 -6.34 -19.16
C ILE A 2 25.63 -6.13 -20.65
N GLN A 3 24.95 -5.16 -21.26
CA GLN A 3 25.14 -4.77 -22.65
C GLN A 3 25.85 -3.42 -22.72
N VAL A 4 27.07 -3.43 -23.27
CA VAL A 4 27.87 -2.23 -23.53
C VAL A 4 27.50 -1.69 -24.91
N ASN A 5 27.04 -0.45 -24.98
CA ASN A 5 26.62 0.20 -26.21
C ASN A 5 27.58 1.33 -26.57
N VAL A 6 27.98 1.38 -27.84
CA VAL A 6 28.97 2.34 -28.33
C VAL A 6 28.46 3.00 -29.60
N TRP A 7 28.37 4.33 -29.57
CA TRP A 7 28.19 5.20 -30.73
C TRP A 7 29.55 5.80 -31.10
N LEU A 8 29.97 5.61 -32.34
CA LEU A 8 31.25 6.11 -32.82
C LEU A 8 31.07 7.54 -33.36
N SER A 9 32.06 8.39 -33.09
CA SER A 9 32.07 9.78 -33.57
C SER A 9 31.86 9.87 -35.09
N THR A 10 30.92 10.70 -35.53
CA THR A 10 30.64 10.99 -36.95
C THR A 10 31.35 12.26 -37.44
N THR A 11 32.09 12.95 -36.58
CA THR A 11 32.84 14.18 -36.88
C THR A 11 33.71 14.05 -38.14
N GLN A 12 33.57 15.00 -39.06
CA GLN A 12 34.31 15.06 -40.32
C GLN A 12 35.19 16.30 -40.39
N ILE A 13 36.38 16.16 -41.01
CA ILE A 13 37.23 17.27 -41.41
C ILE A 13 37.54 17.11 -42.88
N PHE A 14 37.30 18.16 -43.68
CA PHE A 14 37.51 18.16 -45.14
C PHE A 14 36.86 16.94 -45.84
N GLY A 15 35.64 16.58 -45.44
CA GLY A 15 34.89 15.46 -46.03
C GLY A 15 35.41 14.05 -45.68
N LYS A 16 36.39 13.95 -44.78
CA LYS A 16 36.88 12.66 -44.25
C LYS A 16 36.55 12.55 -42.77
N ARG A 17 35.94 11.42 -42.39
CA ARG A 17 35.68 11.08 -40.98
C ARG A 17 37.00 11.07 -40.21
N ILE A 18 37.04 11.79 -39.08
CA ILE A 18 38.20 11.80 -38.21
C ILE A 18 38.35 10.41 -37.58
N LYS A 19 39.37 9.66 -38.02
CA LYS A 19 39.77 8.40 -37.36
C LYS A 19 40.61 8.66 -36.10
N ASN A 20 41.19 9.86 -35.98
CA ASN A 20 42.07 10.25 -34.89
C ASN A 20 41.28 10.71 -33.66
N ARG A 21 41.43 9.89 -32.63
CA ARG A 21 40.63 9.76 -31.41
C ARG A 21 40.54 11.00 -30.50
N PHE A 22 41.38 12.01 -30.71
CA PHE A 22 41.60 13.10 -29.75
C PHE A 22 41.00 14.45 -30.17
N PHE A 23 40.90 14.71 -31.48
CA PHE A 23 40.48 16.02 -31.98
C PHE A 23 39.01 16.09 -32.41
N GLY A 24 38.32 14.95 -32.49
CA GLY A 24 36.89 14.89 -32.86
C GLY A 24 36.01 15.87 -32.09
N PRO A 25 36.09 15.90 -30.75
CA PRO A 25 35.28 16.84 -29.98
C PRO A 25 35.64 18.34 -30.16
N LEU A 26 36.91 18.65 -30.46
CA LEU A 26 37.40 20.02 -30.66
C LEU A 26 37.06 20.57 -32.05
N LEU A 27 36.80 19.66 -32.99
CA LEU A 27 36.62 19.94 -34.41
C LEU A 27 35.21 19.61 -34.91
N ALA A 28 34.33 19.14 -34.02
CA ALA A 28 32.92 18.97 -34.29
C ALA A 28 32.25 20.31 -34.57
N SER A 29 31.56 20.39 -35.72
CA SER A 29 30.77 21.58 -36.07
C SER A 29 29.54 21.68 -35.17
N ASP A 30 29.11 22.91 -34.86
CA ASP A 30 27.96 23.13 -33.98
C ASP A 30 26.68 22.67 -34.70
N GLY A 31 26.20 21.46 -34.40
CA GLY A 31 24.80 21.05 -34.61
C GLY A 31 24.56 19.72 -35.33
N ASP A 32 25.44 19.28 -36.23
CA ASP A 32 25.16 18.15 -37.14
C ASP A 32 26.18 17.00 -37.05
N GLU A 33 27.03 16.95 -36.03
CA GLU A 33 28.04 15.90 -35.86
C GLU A 33 28.04 15.31 -34.44
N ASN A 34 28.11 13.97 -34.34
CA ASN A 34 28.25 13.27 -33.07
C ASN A 34 29.73 13.07 -32.71
N ILE A 35 30.08 13.38 -31.47
CA ILE A 35 31.40 13.22 -30.87
C ILE A 35 31.65 11.77 -30.38
N GLY A 36 30.61 10.94 -30.35
CA GLY A 36 30.61 9.54 -29.95
C GLY A 36 30.26 9.35 -28.48
N HIS A 37 29.52 8.28 -28.20
CA HIS A 37 29.04 7.92 -26.86
C HIS A 37 29.38 6.47 -26.50
N ALA A 38 29.49 6.19 -25.21
CA ALA A 38 29.47 4.85 -24.69
C ALA A 38 28.63 4.82 -23.40
N ASN A 39 27.68 3.91 -23.33
CA ASN A 39 26.97 3.57 -22.10
C ASN A 39 26.97 2.05 -21.93
N PHE A 40 26.48 1.58 -20.79
CA PHE A 40 26.02 0.21 -20.70
C PHE A 40 24.69 0.19 -19.96
N TYR A 41 23.84 -0.75 -20.31
CA TYR A 41 22.71 -1.09 -19.46
C TYR A 41 22.87 -2.50 -18.94
N MET A 42 22.34 -2.74 -17.76
CA MET A 42 22.41 -3.99 -17.05
C MET A 42 21.00 -4.43 -16.73
N GLU A 43 20.65 -5.61 -17.23
CA GLU A 43 19.39 -6.28 -16.95
C GLU A 43 19.64 -7.38 -15.92
N LEU A 44 18.94 -7.33 -14.78
CA LEU A 44 19.00 -8.34 -13.72
C LEU A 44 17.62 -8.93 -13.49
N ASN A 45 17.48 -10.25 -13.55
CA ASN A 45 16.25 -10.91 -13.10
C ASN A 45 16.34 -11.36 -11.63
N GLU A 46 15.21 -11.82 -11.08
CA GLU A 46 15.06 -12.32 -9.71
C GLU A 46 16.11 -13.35 -9.25
N ARG A 47 16.83 -14.01 -10.16
CA ARG A 47 17.89 -14.98 -9.83
C ARG A 47 19.24 -14.32 -9.49
N SER A 48 19.46 -13.07 -9.92
CA SER A 48 20.69 -12.33 -9.61
C SER A 48 20.63 -11.80 -8.18
N ARG A 49 21.78 -11.85 -7.48
CA ARG A 49 21.93 -11.24 -6.15
C ARG A 49 21.76 -9.72 -6.17
N GLY A 50 22.02 -9.08 -7.32
CA GLY A 50 21.85 -7.64 -7.51
C GLY A 50 20.40 -7.20 -7.67
N PHE A 51 19.46 -8.13 -7.92
CA PHE A 51 18.06 -7.83 -8.15
C PHE A 51 17.42 -7.12 -6.94
N ALA A 52 17.48 -7.74 -5.75
CA ALA A 52 16.87 -7.18 -4.54
C ALA A 52 17.42 -5.77 -4.21
N LYS A 53 18.74 -5.54 -4.42
CA LYS A 53 19.37 -4.23 -4.20
C LYS A 53 18.76 -3.13 -5.07
N LEU A 54 18.39 -3.43 -6.31
CA LEU A 54 17.78 -2.47 -7.24
C LEU A 54 16.25 -2.42 -7.15
N GLU A 55 15.61 -3.49 -6.70
CA GLU A 55 14.16 -3.63 -6.58
C GLU A 55 13.59 -2.91 -5.35
N ASP A 56 14.21 -3.12 -4.18
CA ASP A 56 13.72 -2.65 -2.87
C ASP A 56 14.20 -1.23 -2.53
N ASN A 57 15.28 -0.78 -3.16
CA ASN A 57 15.93 0.46 -2.80
C ASN A 57 15.60 1.53 -3.84
N PRO A 58 15.05 2.71 -3.46
CA PRO A 58 15.03 3.89 -4.32
C PRO A 58 16.47 4.40 -4.43
N SER A 59 17.32 3.59 -5.07
CA SER A 59 18.67 3.96 -5.45
C SER A 59 18.60 5.24 -6.27
N HIS A 60 19.68 6.02 -6.26
CA HIS A 60 19.78 7.22 -7.09
C HIS A 60 19.84 6.92 -8.61
N PHE A 61 19.61 5.68 -9.00
CA PHE A 61 19.55 5.23 -10.37
C PHE A 61 18.11 5.25 -10.89
N PHE A 62 17.97 5.56 -12.16
CA PHE A 62 16.73 5.32 -12.86
C PHE A 62 16.62 3.82 -13.17
N VAL A 63 15.82 3.10 -12.39
CA VAL A 63 15.59 1.66 -12.55
C VAL A 63 14.29 1.43 -13.32
N LYS A 64 14.38 0.75 -14.46
CA LYS A 64 13.22 0.31 -15.24
C LYS A 64 12.81 -1.10 -14.81
N LYS A 65 11.58 -1.25 -14.34
CA LYS A 65 11.00 -2.54 -13.97
C LYS A 65 10.34 -3.16 -15.20
N SER A 66 10.71 -4.39 -15.54
CA SER A 66 10.23 -5.12 -16.72
C SER A 66 10.11 -6.63 -16.42
N LEU A 67 9.74 -7.42 -17.43
CA LEU A 67 9.77 -8.88 -17.38
C LEU A 67 10.86 -9.39 -18.32
N SER A 68 11.48 -10.52 -17.96
CA SER A 68 12.45 -11.22 -18.80
C SER A 68 11.98 -12.63 -19.10
N TYR A 69 12.34 -13.16 -20.27
CA TYR A 69 12.06 -14.55 -20.64
C TYR A 69 13.31 -15.41 -20.50
N VAL A 70 13.19 -16.49 -19.73
CA VAL A 70 14.26 -17.46 -19.52
C VAL A 70 13.78 -18.84 -19.98
N PRO A 71 14.61 -19.62 -20.70
CA PRO A 71 14.26 -21.00 -21.03
C PRO A 71 14.22 -21.85 -19.76
N GLU A 72 13.13 -22.56 -19.55
CA GLU A 72 12.95 -23.54 -18.49
C GLU A 72 12.74 -24.92 -19.12
N LEU A 73 13.49 -25.91 -18.66
CA LEU A 73 13.32 -27.28 -19.12
C LEU A 73 12.03 -27.85 -18.54
N ALA A 74 11.10 -28.25 -19.41
CA ALA A 74 9.84 -28.87 -19.06
C ALA A 74 9.79 -30.29 -19.61
N GLU A 75 9.18 -31.20 -18.84
CA GLU A 75 8.91 -32.56 -19.28
C GLU A 75 7.49 -32.65 -19.84
N GLY A 76 7.38 -33.00 -21.12
CA GLY A 76 6.12 -33.24 -21.80
C GLY A 76 5.95 -34.70 -22.16
N LYS A 77 4.76 -35.03 -22.70
CA LYS A 77 4.44 -36.39 -23.17
C LYS A 77 5.37 -36.89 -24.30
N ALA A 78 6.04 -35.98 -25.02
CA ALA A 78 6.97 -36.27 -26.11
C ALA A 78 8.45 -36.12 -25.72
N GLY A 79 8.76 -35.96 -24.42
CA GLY A 79 10.12 -35.76 -23.92
C GLY A 79 10.38 -34.36 -23.35
N LYS A 80 11.66 -34.04 -23.18
CA LYS A 80 12.13 -32.77 -22.61
C LYS A 80 12.11 -31.66 -23.66
N TYR A 81 11.48 -30.53 -23.36
CA TYR A 81 11.46 -29.35 -24.23
C TYR A 81 11.66 -28.08 -23.41
N TYR A 82 12.09 -27.00 -24.06
CA TYR A 82 12.25 -25.71 -23.41
C TYR A 82 10.95 -24.90 -23.52
N ARG A 83 10.42 -24.46 -22.38
CA ARG A 83 9.33 -23.48 -22.31
C ARG A 83 9.86 -22.13 -21.88
N ARG A 84 9.17 -21.05 -22.26
CA ARG A 84 9.50 -19.69 -21.79
C ARG A 84 8.95 -19.50 -20.39
N LYS A 85 9.82 -19.25 -19.42
CA LYS A 85 9.47 -18.80 -18.07
C LYS A 85 9.64 -17.30 -18.00
N THR A 86 8.62 -16.62 -17.48
CA THR A 86 8.66 -15.18 -17.25
C THR A 86 9.18 -14.92 -15.84
N LEU A 87 10.17 -14.06 -15.70
CA LEU A 87 10.73 -13.62 -14.41
C LEU A 87 10.64 -12.10 -14.32
N ARG A 88 10.48 -11.52 -13.12
CA ARG A 88 10.66 -10.08 -12.96
C ARG A 88 12.11 -9.72 -13.25
N SER A 89 12.27 -8.57 -13.88
CA SER A 89 13.54 -8.02 -14.30
C SER A 89 13.62 -6.55 -13.92
N VAL A 90 14.81 -6.10 -13.57
CA VAL A 90 15.16 -4.71 -13.34
C VAL A 90 16.30 -4.33 -14.27
N GLU A 91 16.16 -3.18 -14.90
CA GLU A 91 17.12 -2.66 -15.84
C GLU A 91 17.67 -1.33 -15.31
N VAL A 92 18.99 -1.22 -15.28
CA VAL A 92 19.67 0.02 -14.90
C VAL A 92 20.66 0.41 -15.97
N THR A 93 20.68 1.69 -16.34
CA THR A 93 21.62 2.22 -17.34
C THR A 93 22.67 3.07 -16.66
N HIS A 94 23.93 2.83 -16.99
CA HIS A 94 25.03 3.75 -16.71
C HIS A 94 25.26 4.65 -17.92
N SER A 95 24.61 5.81 -17.92
CA SER A 95 24.95 6.90 -18.83
C SER A 95 25.75 7.96 -18.08
N PHE A 96 26.96 8.23 -18.56
CA PHE A 96 27.85 9.24 -18.00
C PHE A 96 28.04 10.37 -19.03
N TRP A 97 26.93 11.03 -19.35
CA TRP A 97 26.85 12.09 -20.37
C TRP A 97 26.39 13.41 -19.73
N PRO A 98 27.00 14.57 -20.05
CA PRO A 98 26.63 15.83 -19.43
C PRO A 98 25.31 16.38 -20.01
N LYS A 99 24.44 16.95 -19.17
CA LYS A 99 23.19 17.60 -19.60
C LYS A 99 23.43 18.81 -20.52
N ILE A 100 24.50 19.54 -20.25
CA ILE A 100 24.93 20.70 -21.04
C ILE A 100 26.25 20.33 -21.69
N THR A 101 26.30 20.38 -23.02
CA THR A 101 27.54 20.14 -23.77
C THR A 101 28.61 21.12 -23.29
N PRO A 102 29.81 20.65 -22.93
CA PRO A 102 30.89 21.53 -22.50
C PRO A 102 31.20 22.59 -23.56
N SER A 103 31.44 23.84 -23.13
CA SER A 103 31.78 24.91 -24.07
C SER A 103 33.14 24.67 -24.71
N ARG A 104 33.39 25.20 -25.91
CA ARG A 104 34.70 25.11 -26.58
C ARG A 104 35.86 25.62 -25.71
N SER A 105 35.61 26.64 -24.88
CA SER A 105 36.60 27.15 -23.91
C SER A 105 36.92 26.14 -22.81
N GLN A 106 35.93 25.40 -22.29
CA GLN A 106 36.13 24.32 -21.34
C GLN A 106 36.87 23.14 -21.97
N LEU A 107 36.60 22.82 -23.24
CA LEU A 107 37.30 21.78 -24.00
C LEU A 107 38.78 22.13 -24.21
N ALA A 108 39.07 23.36 -24.63
CA ALA A 108 40.44 23.86 -24.75
C ALA A 108 41.16 23.84 -23.40
N GLN A 109 40.49 24.25 -22.32
CA GLN A 109 41.06 24.21 -20.98
C GLN A 109 41.35 22.77 -20.51
N ASP A 110 40.46 21.80 -20.77
CA ASP A 110 40.69 20.38 -20.45
C ASP A 110 41.88 19.81 -21.24
N PHE A 111 42.03 20.22 -22.51
CA PHE A 111 43.17 19.85 -23.36
C PHE A 111 44.50 20.42 -22.86
N PHE A 112 44.57 21.74 -22.59
CA PHE A 112 45.78 22.35 -22.05
C PHE A 112 46.09 21.82 -20.64
N HIS A 113 45.08 21.54 -19.82
CA HIS A 113 45.29 20.91 -18.52
C HIS A 113 45.83 19.47 -18.64
N PHE A 114 45.40 18.72 -19.65
CA PHE A 114 45.98 17.41 -19.95
C PHE A 114 47.48 17.52 -20.30
N LEU A 115 47.86 18.57 -21.04
CA LEU A 115 49.26 18.87 -21.35
C LEU A 115 50.04 19.53 -20.20
N HIS A 116 49.44 19.68 -19.01
CA HIS A 116 50.01 20.40 -17.86
C HIS A 116 50.27 21.90 -18.11
N LEU A 117 49.59 22.49 -19.10
CA LEU A 117 49.72 23.89 -19.52
C LEU A 117 48.63 24.81 -18.96
N ALA A 118 47.60 24.26 -18.30
CA ALA A 118 46.49 25.04 -17.72
C ALA A 118 45.99 24.44 -16.39
N PRO A 119 45.35 25.25 -15.52
CA PRO A 119 44.73 24.78 -14.29
C PRO A 119 43.56 23.82 -14.57
N LYS A 120 43.29 22.94 -13.59
CA LYS A 120 42.29 21.87 -13.69
C LYS A 120 40.92 22.41 -14.10
N CYS A 121 40.34 21.83 -15.16
CA CYS A 121 38.97 22.12 -15.55
C CYS A 121 38.01 21.64 -14.44
N LYS A 122 37.04 22.48 -14.08
CA LYS A 122 36.02 22.13 -13.06
C LYS A 122 35.13 20.97 -13.51
N GLY A 123 35.01 20.75 -14.82
CA GLY A 123 34.12 19.76 -15.42
C GLY A 123 32.64 20.14 -15.28
N VAL A 124 31.77 19.29 -15.85
CA VAL A 124 30.30 19.44 -15.78
C VAL A 124 29.72 18.24 -15.06
N LYS A 125 28.64 18.42 -14.30
CA LYS A 125 27.98 17.26 -13.66
C LYS A 125 27.40 16.33 -14.74
N PRO A 126 27.67 15.02 -14.68
CA PRO A 126 27.03 14.04 -15.54
C PRO A 126 25.53 13.94 -15.22
N GLU A 127 24.72 13.66 -16.24
CA GLU A 127 23.33 13.26 -16.10
C GLU A 127 23.25 11.74 -16.26
N ILE A 128 22.68 11.07 -15.27
CA ILE A 128 22.38 9.64 -15.36
C ILE A 128 21.05 9.51 -16.10
N SER A 129 21.13 9.38 -17.43
CA SER A 129 20.00 9.11 -18.32
C SER A 129 19.78 7.61 -18.55
N ASP A 130 18.59 7.25 -19.05
CA ASP A 130 18.30 5.92 -19.55
C ASP A 130 18.83 5.71 -20.98
N HIS A 131 18.92 4.45 -21.39
CA HIS A 131 19.48 4.07 -22.69
C HIS A 131 18.72 4.72 -23.87
N GLU A 132 17.40 4.80 -23.76
CA GLU A 132 16.52 5.36 -24.79
C GLU A 132 16.66 6.87 -24.90
N SER A 133 16.86 7.60 -23.80
CA SER A 133 17.22 9.03 -23.88
C SER A 133 18.56 9.23 -24.60
N ASP A 134 19.54 8.34 -24.38
CA ASP A 134 20.81 8.40 -25.10
C ASP A 134 20.63 8.12 -26.59
N MET A 135 19.79 7.13 -26.95
CA MET A 135 19.43 6.87 -28.35
C MET A 135 18.76 8.08 -29.00
N GLN A 136 17.90 8.79 -28.29
CA GLN A 136 17.23 10.00 -28.79
C GLN A 136 18.19 11.18 -28.96
N ARG A 137 19.14 11.39 -28.03
CA ARG A 137 20.20 12.41 -28.14
C ARG A 137 21.12 12.18 -29.34
N GLU A 138 21.25 10.92 -29.74
CA GLU A 138 22.08 10.47 -30.86
C GLU A 138 21.42 10.61 -32.23
N VAL A 139 20.15 11.02 -32.28
CA VAL A 139 19.43 11.31 -33.54
C VAL A 139 19.99 12.57 -34.19
N MET A 140 20.48 12.43 -35.41
CA MET A 140 21.04 13.55 -36.19
C MET A 140 19.93 14.29 -36.94
N GLY A 141 19.96 15.64 -36.90
CA GLY A 141 19.03 16.52 -37.62
C GLY A 141 17.68 16.75 -36.92
N LYS A 142 17.14 17.96 -37.04
CA LYS A 142 15.80 18.30 -36.52
C LYS A 142 14.71 17.61 -37.38
N GLY A 143 14.28 16.41 -36.98
CA GLY A 143 12.94 15.91 -37.31
C GLY A 143 12.79 14.59 -38.06
N SER A 144 13.59 13.54 -37.83
CA SER A 144 13.34 12.26 -38.56
C SER A 144 13.58 10.95 -37.80
N THR A 145 13.08 10.80 -36.59
CA THR A 145 12.81 9.46 -36.04
C THR A 145 11.34 9.36 -35.68
N HIS A 146 10.60 8.65 -36.54
CA HIS A 146 9.30 8.12 -36.16
C HIS A 146 9.56 6.79 -35.44
N PRO A 147 8.96 6.55 -34.26
CA PRO A 147 9.08 5.27 -33.61
C PRO A 147 8.55 4.17 -34.52
N ILE A 148 9.31 3.09 -34.67
CA ILE A 148 8.86 1.93 -35.42
C ILE A 148 8.07 1.05 -34.45
N GLU A 149 6.79 0.87 -34.75
CA GLU A 149 5.89 -0.01 -33.99
C GLU A 149 5.63 -1.29 -34.78
N HIS A 150 5.96 -2.43 -34.19
CA HIS A 150 5.73 -3.74 -34.79
C HIS A 150 4.25 -4.16 -34.63
N PRO A 151 3.68 -4.98 -35.54
CA PRO A 151 2.25 -5.31 -35.54
C PRO A 151 1.71 -5.85 -34.20
N TYR A 152 2.51 -6.67 -33.49
CA TYR A 152 2.13 -7.27 -32.21
C TYR A 152 2.06 -6.27 -31.03
N TYR A 153 2.57 -5.05 -31.22
CA TYR A 153 2.55 -4.00 -30.21
C TYR A 153 1.12 -3.61 -29.82
N GLN A 154 0.27 -3.32 -30.81
CA GLN A 154 -1.09 -2.82 -30.55
C GLN A 154 -1.95 -3.87 -29.86
N GLU A 155 -1.91 -5.12 -30.33
CA GLU A 155 -2.64 -6.24 -29.73
C GLU A 155 -2.18 -6.51 -28.28
N GLY A 156 -0.87 -6.51 -28.06
CA GLY A 156 -0.28 -6.71 -26.73
C GLY A 156 -0.68 -5.61 -25.74
N ILE A 157 -0.61 -4.35 -26.16
CA ILE A 157 -1.00 -3.20 -25.32
C ILE A 157 -2.50 -3.22 -25.02
N GLN A 158 -3.36 -3.48 -26.01
CA GLN A 158 -4.80 -3.57 -25.78
C GLN A 158 -5.17 -4.66 -24.76
N LYS A 159 -4.49 -5.81 -24.81
CA LYS A 159 -4.66 -6.88 -23.82
C LYS A 159 -4.25 -6.42 -22.42
N VAL A 160 -3.07 -5.80 -22.28
CA VAL A 160 -2.61 -5.28 -20.99
C VAL A 160 -3.54 -4.19 -20.45
N ASP A 161 -4.03 -3.30 -21.31
CA ASP A 161 -4.97 -2.24 -20.92
C ASP A 161 -6.32 -2.80 -20.45
N LYS A 162 -6.81 -3.86 -21.10
CA LYS A 162 -7.99 -4.59 -20.64
C LYS A 162 -7.77 -5.20 -19.25
N ASP A 163 -6.65 -5.91 -19.07
CA ASP A 163 -6.31 -6.55 -17.80
C ASP A 163 -6.09 -5.50 -16.68
N LYS A 164 -5.54 -4.33 -17.01
CA LYS A 164 -5.41 -3.19 -16.06
C LYS A 164 -6.75 -2.63 -15.65
N LYS A 165 -7.70 -2.47 -16.58
CA LYS A 165 -9.07 -2.04 -16.26
C LYS A 165 -9.77 -3.05 -15.35
N GLU A 166 -9.59 -4.34 -15.61
CA GLU A 166 -10.08 -5.40 -14.73
C GLU A 166 -9.45 -5.34 -13.34
N ASN A 167 -8.12 -5.16 -13.27
CA ASN A 167 -7.43 -4.99 -11.99
C ASN A 167 -7.91 -3.75 -11.23
N LEU A 168 -8.16 -2.64 -11.92
CA LEU A 168 -8.74 -1.43 -11.34
C LEU A 168 -10.13 -1.68 -10.76
N ASN A 169 -10.98 -2.43 -11.48
CA ASN A 169 -12.29 -2.84 -10.96
C ASN A 169 -12.14 -3.70 -9.70
N ASN A 170 -11.13 -4.57 -9.65
CA ASN A 170 -10.83 -5.39 -8.46
C ASN A 170 -10.30 -4.54 -7.29
N ILE A 171 -9.50 -3.49 -7.56
CA ILE A 171 -9.09 -2.50 -6.54
C ILE A 171 -10.33 -1.85 -5.93
N VAL A 172 -11.24 -1.33 -6.76
CA VAL A 172 -12.46 -0.66 -6.28
C VAL A 172 -13.34 -1.61 -5.48
N LYS A 173 -13.53 -2.85 -5.95
CA LYS A 173 -14.28 -3.88 -5.21
C LYS A 173 -13.66 -4.16 -3.85
N THR A 174 -12.34 -4.32 -3.80
CA THR A 174 -11.61 -4.61 -2.55
C THR A 174 -11.69 -3.44 -1.58
N TRP A 175 -11.61 -2.19 -2.08
CA TRP A 175 -11.77 -1.00 -1.25
C TRP A 175 -13.19 -0.86 -0.68
N ASN A 176 -14.21 -1.19 -1.47
CA ASN A 176 -15.59 -1.23 -0.98
C ASN A 176 -15.77 -2.30 0.11
N LEU A 177 -15.18 -3.49 -0.08
CA LEU A 177 -15.23 -4.55 0.93
C LEU A 177 -14.47 -4.19 2.21
N ASP A 178 -13.36 -3.46 2.11
CA ASP A 178 -12.59 -2.94 3.24
C ASP A 178 -13.43 -1.91 4.04
N SER A 179 -14.10 -0.99 3.34
CA SER A 179 -15.04 -0.04 3.93
C SER A 179 -16.23 -0.75 4.60
N ASP A 180 -16.79 -1.78 3.97
CA ASP A 180 -17.87 -2.60 4.52
C ASP A 180 -17.44 -3.35 5.80
N LEU A 181 -16.17 -3.79 5.87
CA LEU A 181 -15.60 -4.44 7.05
C LEU A 181 -15.49 -3.46 8.23
N ASP A 182 -15.05 -2.23 7.98
CA ASP A 182 -15.00 -1.19 9.00
C ASP A 182 -16.41 -0.73 9.44
N ASN A 183 -17.35 -0.62 8.50
CA ASN A 183 -18.76 -0.37 8.81
C ASN A 183 -19.36 -1.46 9.70
N LYS A 184 -19.05 -2.73 9.43
CA LYS A 184 -19.46 -3.85 10.29
C LYS A 184 -18.96 -3.68 11.72
N LYS A 185 -17.68 -3.35 11.93
CA LYS A 185 -17.12 -3.10 13.27
C LYS A 185 -17.83 -1.95 13.98
N ASN A 186 -18.11 -0.86 13.26
CA ASN A 186 -18.82 0.29 13.82
C ASN A 186 -20.25 -0.07 14.24
N ILE A 187 -20.99 -0.84 13.43
CA ILE A 187 -22.33 -1.31 13.77
C ILE A 187 -22.29 -2.26 14.97
N GLU A 188 -21.32 -3.18 15.03
CA GLU A 188 -21.14 -4.06 16.19
C GLU A 188 -20.85 -3.29 17.48
N ALA A 189 -20.04 -2.23 17.42
CA ALA A 189 -19.77 -1.35 18.55
C ALA A 189 -21.02 -0.58 18.99
N GLN A 190 -21.78 -0.02 18.05
CA GLN A 190 -23.05 0.65 18.32
C GLN A 190 -24.09 -0.28 18.94
N LEU A 191 -24.23 -1.50 18.42
CA LEU A 191 -25.11 -2.52 18.99
C LEU A 191 -24.73 -2.85 20.43
N LYS A 192 -23.44 -3.01 20.74
CA LYS A 192 -22.98 -3.24 22.11
C LYS A 192 -23.35 -2.08 23.04
N ALA A 193 -23.20 -0.83 22.58
CA ALA A 193 -23.56 0.35 23.35
C ALA A 193 -25.08 0.45 23.59
N LEU A 194 -25.90 0.15 22.57
CA LEU A 194 -27.35 0.14 22.69
C LEU A 194 -27.86 -0.96 23.62
N VAL A 195 -27.27 -2.16 23.57
CA VAL A 195 -27.58 -3.26 24.50
C VAL A 195 -27.28 -2.85 25.95
N ALA A 196 -26.14 -2.20 26.20
CA ALA A 196 -25.81 -1.69 27.53
C ALA A 196 -26.83 -0.63 27.99
N LYS A 197 -27.13 0.36 27.15
CA LYS A 197 -28.13 1.41 27.44
C LYS A 197 -29.52 0.83 27.71
N GLN A 198 -29.93 -0.18 26.95
CA GLN A 198 -31.19 -0.88 27.16
C GLN A 198 -31.21 -1.56 28.54
N GLN A 199 -30.14 -2.26 28.90
CA GLN A 199 -30.05 -2.94 30.19
C GLN A 199 -30.08 -1.96 31.36
N ASP A 200 -29.43 -0.80 31.22
CA ASP A 200 -29.45 0.27 32.22
C ASP A 200 -30.87 0.83 32.40
N LEU A 201 -31.60 1.08 31.31
CA LEU A 201 -32.99 1.57 31.37
C LEU A 201 -33.95 0.54 31.98
N ILE A 202 -33.77 -0.74 31.67
CA ILE A 202 -34.56 -1.83 32.30
C ILE A 202 -34.30 -1.85 33.81
N THR A 203 -33.04 -1.76 34.22
CA THR A 203 -32.66 -1.74 35.64
C THR A 203 -33.26 -0.52 36.34
N LEU A 204 -33.15 0.67 35.73
CA LEU A 204 -33.73 1.90 36.27
C LEU A 204 -35.26 1.81 36.41
N ARG A 205 -35.96 1.29 35.41
CA ARG A 205 -37.42 1.09 35.43
C ARG A 205 -37.82 0.14 36.55
N ASP A 206 -37.11 -0.98 36.70
CA ASP A 206 -37.42 -2.00 37.70
C ASP A 206 -37.19 -1.48 39.13
N ASP A 207 -36.13 -0.69 39.34
CA ASP A 207 -35.85 -0.04 40.62
C ASP A 207 -36.88 1.05 40.96
N LEU A 208 -37.29 1.84 39.97
CA LEU A 208 -38.32 2.87 40.10
C LEU A 208 -39.68 2.25 40.45
N SER A 209 -40.04 1.14 39.80
CA SER A 209 -41.24 0.37 40.08
C SER A 209 -41.25 -0.16 41.53
N LYS A 210 -40.12 -0.74 41.99
CA LYS A 210 -39.97 -1.19 43.38
C LYS A 210 -40.11 -0.06 44.39
N ARG A 211 -39.47 1.08 44.13
CA ARG A 211 -39.53 2.26 45.02
C ARG A 211 -40.94 2.83 45.10
N CYS A 212 -41.61 2.96 43.95
CA CYS A 212 -43.00 3.40 43.87
C CYS A 212 -43.92 2.49 44.69
N GLN A 213 -43.80 1.17 44.52
CA GLN A 213 -44.60 0.20 45.26
C GLN A 213 -44.41 0.36 46.78
N GLN A 214 -43.17 0.52 47.23
CA GLN A 214 -42.86 0.74 48.66
C GLN A 214 -43.49 2.02 49.21
N GLU A 215 -43.41 3.14 48.47
CA GLU A 215 -44.00 4.42 48.89
C GLU A 215 -45.53 4.37 48.91
N LEU A 216 -46.16 3.73 47.91
CA LEU A 216 -47.60 3.53 47.87
C LEU A 216 -48.09 2.66 49.03
N ASP A 217 -47.35 1.60 49.37
CA ASP A 217 -47.67 0.73 50.51
C ASP A 217 -47.56 1.49 51.85
N GLN A 218 -46.54 2.35 52.01
CA GLN A 218 -46.40 3.22 53.19
C GLN A 218 -47.55 4.24 53.31
N LEU A 219 -47.95 4.87 52.19
CA LEU A 219 -49.09 5.79 52.16
C LEU A 219 -50.41 5.09 52.48
N LYS A 220 -50.58 3.86 51.99
CA LYS A 220 -51.75 3.03 52.28
C LYS A 220 -51.82 2.68 53.76
N GLU A 221 -50.71 2.26 54.38
CA GLU A 221 -50.66 1.96 55.81
C GLU A 221 -51.03 3.18 56.67
N LYS A 222 -50.54 4.38 56.31
CA LYS A 222 -50.92 5.64 56.97
C LYS A 222 -52.41 5.95 56.82
N THR A 223 -52.93 5.81 55.60
CA THR A 223 -54.36 6.00 55.30
C THR A 223 -55.24 5.04 56.11
N ASP A 224 -54.86 3.76 56.20
CA ASP A 224 -55.57 2.75 56.97
C ASP A 224 -55.52 3.03 58.49
N ASN A 225 -54.41 3.56 58.99
CA ASN A 225 -54.30 3.97 60.39
C ASN A 225 -55.19 5.17 60.73
N LEU A 226 -55.18 6.23 59.90
CA LEU A 226 -56.05 7.39 60.08
C LEU A 226 -57.54 7.01 59.97
N THR A 227 -57.88 6.13 59.03
CA THR A 227 -59.25 5.62 58.87
C THR A 227 -59.73 4.89 60.13
N ARG A 228 -58.86 4.06 60.74
CA ARG A 228 -59.14 3.42 62.04
C ARG A 228 -59.32 4.43 63.17
N MET A 229 -58.49 5.48 63.23
CA MET A 229 -58.61 6.55 64.22
C MET A 229 -59.92 7.33 64.07
N LEU A 230 -60.29 7.69 62.84
CA LEU A 230 -61.57 8.33 62.51
C LEU A 230 -62.76 7.47 62.93
N ALA A 231 -62.73 6.16 62.63
CA ALA A 231 -63.77 5.24 63.05
C ALA A 231 -63.92 5.17 64.58
N LYS A 232 -62.81 5.11 65.31
CA LYS A 232 -62.78 5.13 66.78
C LYS A 232 -63.31 6.45 67.35
N ASN A 233 -62.94 7.59 66.77
CA ASN A 233 -63.43 8.91 67.17
C ASN A 233 -64.93 9.04 66.91
N LYS A 234 -65.44 8.58 65.76
CA LYS A 234 -66.89 8.54 65.49
C LYS A 234 -67.66 7.73 66.52
N GLN A 235 -67.17 6.55 66.91
CA GLN A 235 -67.78 5.75 67.97
C GLN A 235 -67.80 6.48 69.32
N ARG A 236 -66.70 7.14 69.67
CA ARG A 236 -66.57 7.88 70.94
C ARG A 236 -67.44 9.14 70.97
N ILE A 237 -67.55 9.85 69.85
CA ILE A 237 -68.45 10.98 69.66
C ILE A 237 -69.91 10.51 69.82
N ALA A 238 -70.31 9.42 69.16
CA ALA A 238 -71.66 8.87 69.28
C ALA A 238 -72.00 8.49 70.73
N PHE A 239 -71.07 7.85 71.44
CA PHE A 239 -71.23 7.53 72.86
C PHE A 239 -71.40 8.78 73.72
N LEU A 240 -70.57 9.81 73.54
CA LEU A 240 -70.64 11.05 74.30
C LEU A 240 -71.89 11.87 73.98
N TYR A 241 -72.37 11.86 72.74
CA TYR A 241 -73.66 12.45 72.37
C TYR A 241 -74.82 11.78 73.10
N ASN A 242 -74.85 10.45 73.11
CA ASN A 242 -75.85 9.71 73.87
C ASN A 242 -75.78 10.06 75.36
N LYS A 243 -74.57 10.11 75.94
CA LYS A 243 -74.34 10.51 77.34
C LYS A 243 -74.82 11.95 77.62
N SER A 244 -74.54 12.91 76.75
CA SER A 244 -75.02 14.29 76.86
C SER A 244 -76.55 14.34 76.85
N SER A 245 -77.18 13.63 75.91
CA SER A 245 -78.64 13.56 75.80
C SER A 245 -79.31 12.96 77.04
N TYR A 246 -78.68 11.99 77.71
CA TYR A 246 -79.17 11.48 79.00
C TYR A 246 -79.02 12.51 80.13
N LEU A 247 -77.89 13.21 80.21
CA LEU A 247 -77.63 14.22 81.25
C LEU A 247 -78.53 15.45 81.11
N GLU A 248 -78.88 15.86 79.88
CA GLU A 248 -79.80 16.98 79.60
C GLU A 248 -81.24 16.76 80.10
N LYS A 249 -81.67 15.51 80.27
CA LYS A 249 -83.02 15.18 80.73
C LYS A 249 -83.24 15.36 82.23
N ILE A 250 -82.20 15.74 82.98
CA ILE A 250 -82.25 15.91 84.44
C ILE A 250 -82.65 17.37 84.77
N CYS A 251 -83.89 17.61 85.19
CA CYS A 251 -84.45 18.96 85.40
C CYS A 251 -83.84 19.77 86.58
N SER A 252 -82.99 19.18 87.42
CA SER A 252 -82.31 19.85 88.55
C SER A 252 -80.96 19.18 88.86
N PRO A 253 -79.94 19.37 88.02
CA PRO A 253 -78.66 18.67 88.18
C PRO A 253 -77.91 19.14 89.43
N GLY A 254 -77.41 18.21 90.23
CA GLY A 254 -76.47 18.51 91.31
C GLY A 254 -75.11 18.97 90.77
N ASN A 255 -74.26 19.52 91.64
CA ASN A 255 -72.95 20.08 91.26
C ASN A 255 -72.03 19.06 90.55
N ILE A 256 -72.14 17.77 90.91
CA ILE A 256 -71.41 16.66 90.29
C ILE A 256 -71.89 16.43 88.85
N THR A 257 -73.20 16.37 88.63
CA THR A 257 -73.83 16.16 87.32
C THR A 257 -73.55 17.33 86.37
N TYR A 258 -73.55 18.56 86.89
CA TYR A 258 -73.20 19.76 86.12
C TYR A 258 -71.74 19.74 85.65
N ASN A 259 -70.80 19.36 86.53
CA ASN A 259 -69.39 19.23 86.16
C ASN A 259 -69.15 18.13 85.13
N GLU A 260 -69.87 17.00 85.25
CA GLU A 260 -69.79 15.91 84.28
C GLU A 260 -70.34 16.32 82.91
N MET A 261 -71.45 17.06 82.87
CA MET A 261 -72.03 17.61 81.64
C MET A 261 -71.07 18.59 80.95
N LYS A 262 -70.45 19.50 81.70
CA LYS A 262 -69.41 20.41 81.19
C LYS A 262 -68.20 19.65 80.63
N SER A 263 -67.78 18.58 81.31
CA SER A 263 -66.68 17.71 80.87
C SER A 263 -67.01 16.96 79.57
N VAL A 264 -68.24 16.43 79.44
CA VAL A 264 -68.72 15.76 78.22
C VAL A 264 -68.75 16.72 77.02
N ILE A 265 -69.25 17.94 77.21
CA ILE A 265 -69.27 18.99 76.17
C ILE A 265 -67.84 19.34 75.72
N GLN A 266 -66.91 19.51 76.67
CA GLN A 266 -65.51 19.78 76.35
C GLN A 266 -64.83 18.62 75.61
N MET A 267 -65.11 17.37 75.97
CA MET A 267 -64.61 16.19 75.25
C MET A 267 -65.21 16.07 73.85
N LEU A 268 -66.49 16.41 73.67
CA LEU A 268 -67.14 16.44 72.36
C LEU A 268 -66.51 17.49 71.43
N ASP A 269 -66.33 18.72 71.90
CA ASP A 269 -65.68 19.79 71.11
C ASP A 269 -64.25 19.40 70.72
N LYS A 270 -63.48 18.83 71.66
CA LYS A 270 -62.12 18.34 71.39
C LYS A 270 -62.11 17.21 70.34
N LEU A 271 -62.94 16.19 70.50
CA LEU A 271 -62.99 15.06 69.56
C LEU A 271 -63.51 15.48 68.18
N GLN A 272 -64.43 16.45 68.11
CA GLN A 272 -64.92 16.99 66.84
C GLN A 272 -63.81 17.74 66.09
N LYS A 273 -62.99 18.53 66.80
CA LYS A 273 -61.81 19.21 66.23
C LYS A 273 -60.79 18.19 65.72
N GLU A 274 -60.43 17.20 66.54
CA GLU A 274 -59.52 16.11 66.15
C GLU A 274 -60.05 15.33 64.93
N ASN A 275 -61.35 15.05 64.88
CA ASN A 275 -61.97 14.33 63.76
C ASN A 275 -61.96 15.15 62.46
N LEU A 276 -62.12 16.47 62.56
CA LEU A 276 -61.98 17.41 61.43
C LEU A 276 -60.53 17.46 60.92
N GLU A 277 -59.55 17.53 61.83
CA GLU A 277 -58.12 17.51 61.50
C GLU A 277 -57.72 16.20 60.80
N LEU A 278 -58.08 15.05 61.38
CA LEU A 278 -57.81 13.74 60.79
C LEU A 278 -58.48 13.56 59.42
N SER A 279 -59.68 14.13 59.23
CA SER A 279 -60.37 14.07 57.94
C SER A 279 -59.67 14.92 56.87
N ARG A 280 -59.09 16.07 57.25
CA ARG A 280 -58.26 16.88 56.35
C ARG A 280 -56.96 16.18 55.99
N GLU A 281 -56.27 15.62 56.98
CA GLU A 281 -55.02 14.88 56.77
C GLU A 281 -55.22 13.68 55.84
N LEU A 282 -56.34 12.95 55.99
CA LEU A 282 -56.68 11.84 55.10
C LEU A 282 -56.90 12.32 53.66
N ALA A 283 -57.63 13.42 53.45
CA ALA A 283 -57.83 13.99 52.13
C ALA A 283 -56.51 14.46 51.48
N GLU A 284 -55.57 15.00 52.27
CA GLU A 284 -54.24 15.38 51.80
C GLU A 284 -53.40 14.17 51.40
N LEU A 285 -53.42 13.09 52.19
CA LEU A 285 -52.74 11.83 51.86
C LEU A 285 -53.30 11.17 50.60
N GLU A 286 -54.62 11.19 50.42
CA GLU A 286 -55.25 10.64 49.23
C GLU A 286 -54.89 11.44 47.97
N LYS A 287 -54.82 12.77 48.08
CA LYS A 287 -54.32 13.64 47.01
C LYS A 287 -52.85 13.36 46.70
N MET A 288 -52.00 13.25 47.72
CA MET A 288 -50.57 12.93 47.54
C MET A 288 -50.38 11.58 46.85
N ARG A 289 -51.16 10.56 47.24
CA ARG A 289 -51.13 9.22 46.64
C ARG A 289 -51.46 9.29 45.14
N ILE A 290 -52.54 9.97 44.75
CA ILE A 290 -52.94 10.10 43.34
C ILE A 290 -51.86 10.84 42.53
N GLN A 291 -51.29 11.91 43.09
CA GLN A 291 -50.24 12.69 42.43
C GLN A 291 -48.97 11.86 42.22
N GLN A 292 -48.54 11.11 43.23
CA GLN A 292 -47.38 10.22 43.12
C GLN A 292 -47.62 9.10 42.11
N ASP A 293 -48.76 8.41 42.18
CA ASP A 293 -49.09 7.32 41.26
C ASP A 293 -49.08 7.79 39.80
N SER A 294 -49.70 8.96 39.52
CA SER A 294 -49.66 9.58 38.19
C SER A 294 -48.24 9.90 37.73
N ALA A 295 -47.44 10.56 38.57
CA ALA A 295 -46.07 10.94 38.21
C ALA A 295 -45.17 9.72 37.93
N TYR A 296 -45.38 8.62 38.66
CA TYR A 296 -44.65 7.38 38.44
C TYR A 296 -45.09 6.65 37.18
N GLN A 297 -46.39 6.61 36.88
CA GLN A 297 -46.89 6.06 35.62
C GLN A 297 -46.30 6.80 34.42
N ASP A 298 -46.23 8.13 34.50
CA ASP A 298 -45.63 8.96 33.45
C ASP A 298 -44.15 8.60 33.23
N GLN A 299 -43.36 8.46 34.30
CA GLN A 299 -41.93 8.09 34.21
C GLN A 299 -41.70 6.66 33.70
N ILE A 300 -42.53 5.70 34.13
CA ILE A 300 -42.45 4.32 33.63
C ILE A 300 -42.79 4.29 32.14
N GLN A 301 -43.81 5.03 31.73
CA GLN A 301 -44.21 5.12 30.34
C GLN A 301 -43.12 5.78 29.49
N GLU A 302 -42.49 6.86 29.95
CA GLU A 302 -41.35 7.50 29.28
C GLU A 302 -40.19 6.51 29.08
N ASN A 303 -39.77 5.82 30.15
CA ASN A 303 -38.73 4.80 30.07
C ASN A 303 -39.10 3.67 29.09
N GLN A 304 -40.36 3.23 29.08
CA GLN A 304 -40.82 2.19 28.17
C GLN A 304 -40.77 2.66 26.70
N THR A 305 -41.16 3.90 26.42
CA THR A 305 -41.08 4.46 25.06
C THR A 305 -39.64 4.57 24.55
N GLU A 306 -38.68 4.92 25.42
CA GLU A 306 -37.27 4.97 25.06
C GLU A 306 -36.69 3.56 24.85
N ILE A 307 -37.08 2.57 25.66
CA ILE A 307 -36.74 1.16 25.44
C ILE A 307 -37.26 0.67 24.08
N ASP A 308 -38.50 0.99 23.72
CA ASP A 308 -39.10 0.60 22.45
C ASP A 308 -38.39 1.26 21.26
N ARG A 309 -37.96 2.52 21.42
CA ARG A 309 -37.14 3.23 20.44
C ARG A 309 -35.79 2.53 20.25
N ILE A 310 -35.08 2.21 21.33
CA ILE A 310 -33.79 1.50 21.28
C ILE A 310 -33.96 0.12 20.62
N ASN A 311 -35.03 -0.62 20.96
CA ASN A 311 -35.35 -1.91 20.33
C ASN A 311 -35.57 -1.80 18.82
N LYS A 312 -36.19 -0.72 18.35
CA LYS A 312 -36.37 -0.48 16.91
C LYS A 312 -35.02 -0.19 16.24
N GLU A 313 -34.17 0.62 16.87
CA GLU A 313 -32.84 0.94 16.38
C GLU A 313 -31.93 -0.30 16.32
N MET A 314 -31.92 -1.11 17.38
CA MET A 314 -31.17 -2.37 17.42
C MET A 314 -31.61 -3.33 16.30
N ARG A 315 -32.91 -3.46 16.04
CA ARG A 315 -33.42 -4.28 14.93
C ARG A 315 -32.93 -3.79 13.58
N ASN A 316 -32.97 -2.47 13.34
CA ASN A 316 -32.47 -1.89 12.09
C ASN A 316 -30.97 -2.18 11.88
N LEU A 317 -30.16 -1.99 12.93
CA LEU A 317 -28.72 -2.28 12.89
C LEU A 317 -28.43 -3.77 12.70
N GLN A 318 -29.23 -4.66 13.29
CA GLN A 318 -29.12 -6.12 13.09
C GLN A 318 -29.42 -6.52 11.64
N VAL A 319 -30.43 -5.90 10.99
CA VAL A 319 -30.70 -6.14 9.57
C VAL A 319 -29.52 -5.68 8.71
N GLN A 320 -29.00 -4.47 8.95
CA GLN A 320 -27.82 -3.95 8.24
C GLN A 320 -26.59 -4.85 8.43
N LEU A 321 -26.39 -5.38 9.64
CA LEU A 321 -25.30 -6.30 9.93
C LEU A 321 -25.46 -7.65 9.21
N GLY A 322 -26.70 -8.13 9.06
CA GLY A 322 -27.03 -9.31 8.25
C GLY A 322 -26.66 -9.10 6.78
N GLU A 323 -27.12 -7.99 6.19
CA GLU A 323 -26.80 -7.63 4.80
C GLU A 323 -25.29 -7.47 4.56
N LEU A 324 -24.56 -6.83 5.48
CA LEU A 324 -23.11 -6.70 5.41
C LEU A 324 -22.40 -8.06 5.56
N SER A 325 -22.90 -8.93 6.44
CA SER A 325 -22.31 -10.25 6.64
C SER A 325 -22.48 -11.15 5.42
N GLU A 326 -23.62 -11.07 4.73
CA GLU A 326 -23.86 -11.74 3.46
C GLU A 326 -22.94 -11.23 2.35
N LYS A 327 -22.76 -9.90 2.24
CA LYS A 327 -21.83 -9.29 1.28
C LYS A 327 -20.38 -9.68 1.53
N LEU A 328 -19.96 -9.77 2.79
CA LEU A 328 -18.58 -10.08 3.17
C LEU A 328 -18.26 -11.59 3.09
N GLN A 329 -19.23 -12.51 3.01
CA GLN A 329 -19.02 -13.94 2.78
C GLN A 329 -17.85 -14.59 3.60
N ASN A 330 -17.71 -14.25 4.88
CA ASN A 330 -16.60 -14.70 5.75
C ASN A 330 -15.21 -14.16 5.38
N LEU A 331 -15.13 -12.99 4.75
CA LEU A 331 -13.91 -12.20 4.63
C LEU A 331 -13.52 -11.67 6.02
N ASP A 332 -12.25 -11.87 6.36
CA ASP A 332 -11.60 -11.32 7.53
C ASP A 332 -10.51 -10.33 7.09
N GLU A 333 -9.94 -9.60 8.06
CA GLU A 333 -8.87 -8.63 7.80
C GLU A 333 -7.65 -9.29 7.15
N LYS A 334 -7.36 -10.55 7.50
CA LYS A 334 -6.23 -11.29 6.93
C LYS A 334 -6.43 -11.60 5.45
N LYS A 335 -7.61 -12.09 5.06
CA LYS A 335 -7.95 -12.32 3.65
C LYS A 335 -8.01 -11.00 2.88
N MET A 336 -8.44 -9.91 3.52
CA MET A 336 -8.41 -8.58 2.91
C MET A 336 -6.98 -8.14 2.59
N GLU A 337 -6.05 -8.35 3.51
CA GLU A 337 -4.64 -8.04 3.30
C GLU A 337 -4.03 -8.91 2.18
N VAL A 338 -4.37 -10.20 2.14
CA VAL A 338 -3.96 -11.08 1.04
C VAL A 338 -4.49 -10.57 -0.30
N LEU A 339 -5.78 -10.23 -0.40
CA LEU A 339 -6.37 -9.67 -1.63
C LEU A 339 -5.69 -8.36 -2.06
N LYS A 340 -5.43 -7.46 -1.11
CA LYS A 340 -4.68 -6.21 -1.38
C LYS A 340 -3.28 -6.52 -1.92
N SER A 341 -2.57 -7.48 -1.32
CA SER A 341 -1.25 -7.88 -1.77
C SER A 341 -1.28 -8.51 -3.19
N GLU A 342 -2.22 -9.41 -3.47
CA GLU A 342 -2.39 -10.04 -4.79
C GLU A 342 -2.71 -9.00 -5.88
N ILE A 343 -3.58 -8.03 -5.58
CA ILE A 343 -3.93 -6.96 -6.51
C ILE A 343 -2.73 -6.05 -6.80
N ASN A 344 -1.94 -5.73 -5.78
CA ASN A 344 -0.72 -4.95 -5.93
C ASN A 344 0.35 -5.70 -6.73
N GLU A 345 0.53 -6.99 -6.46
CA GLU A 345 1.42 -7.86 -7.25
C GLU A 345 0.97 -7.96 -8.71
N ARG A 346 -0.34 -8.07 -8.93
CA ARG A 346 -0.92 -8.08 -10.28
C ARG A 346 -0.70 -6.73 -10.98
N ALA A 347 -0.86 -5.62 -10.28
CA ALA A 347 -0.59 -4.28 -10.82
C ALA A 347 0.88 -4.12 -11.24
N ASP A 348 1.82 -4.52 -10.37
CA ASP A 348 3.26 -4.53 -10.67
C ASP A 348 3.55 -5.42 -11.88
N PHE A 349 3.02 -6.65 -11.92
CA PHE A 349 3.18 -7.56 -13.04
C PHE A 349 2.67 -6.96 -14.36
N LEU A 350 1.48 -6.36 -14.37
CA LEU A 350 0.90 -5.74 -15.57
C LEU A 350 1.71 -4.52 -16.03
N SER A 351 2.26 -3.74 -15.10
CA SER A 351 3.16 -2.62 -15.43
C SER A 351 4.45 -3.12 -16.08
N ARG A 352 5.07 -4.16 -15.52
CA ARG A 352 6.26 -4.79 -16.11
C ARG A 352 5.98 -5.43 -17.46
N GLN A 353 4.81 -6.03 -17.63
CA GLN A 353 4.37 -6.62 -18.89
C GLN A 353 4.21 -5.55 -19.99
N GLU A 354 3.63 -4.40 -19.64
CA GLU A 354 3.56 -3.25 -20.55
C GLU A 354 4.95 -2.79 -20.99
N MET A 355 5.88 -2.66 -20.04
CA MET A 355 7.26 -2.27 -20.32
C MET A 355 7.97 -3.25 -21.24
N LEU A 356 7.76 -4.56 -21.02
CA LEU A 356 8.29 -5.59 -21.90
C LEU A 356 7.75 -5.47 -23.34
N ILE A 357 6.44 -5.25 -23.50
CA ILE A 357 5.82 -5.08 -24.83
C ILE A 357 6.36 -3.83 -25.53
N LYS A 358 6.50 -2.72 -24.80
CA LYS A 358 7.14 -1.50 -25.32
C LYS A 358 8.57 -1.78 -25.79
N LYS A 359 9.38 -2.47 -24.99
CA LYS A 359 10.77 -2.80 -25.33
C LYS A 359 10.88 -3.72 -26.56
N LEU A 360 10.02 -4.73 -26.68
CA LEU A 360 10.09 -5.72 -27.75
C LEU A 360 9.56 -5.21 -29.09
N TYR A 361 8.55 -4.34 -29.07
CA TYR A 361 7.78 -4.03 -30.26
C TYR A 361 7.73 -2.54 -30.60
N LYS A 362 8.43 -1.68 -29.83
CA LYS A 362 8.62 -0.28 -30.14
C LYS A 362 10.09 0.10 -30.05
N THR A 363 10.65 0.56 -31.15
CA THR A 363 12.03 1.08 -31.20
C THR A 363 12.00 2.56 -31.55
N ASP A 364 12.73 3.37 -30.79
CA ASP A 364 12.86 4.82 -30.99
C ASP A 364 14.32 5.27 -30.80
N GLY A 365 14.72 6.34 -31.49
CA GLY A 365 16.08 6.87 -31.49
C GLY A 365 17.08 6.11 -32.36
N ARG A 366 18.35 6.54 -32.30
CA ARG A 366 19.45 5.94 -33.06
C ARG A 366 20.10 4.79 -32.27
N HIS A 367 20.04 3.58 -32.81
CA HIS A 367 20.75 2.42 -32.26
C HIS A 367 22.27 2.64 -32.19
N PRO A 368 22.95 2.05 -31.18
CA PRO A 368 24.40 2.09 -31.09
C PRO A 368 25.05 1.41 -32.30
N ASP A 369 26.20 1.94 -32.73
CA ASP A 369 26.97 1.34 -33.82
C ASP A 369 27.49 -0.06 -33.43
N HIS A 370 27.76 -0.27 -32.14
CA HIS A 370 28.16 -1.56 -31.58
C HIS A 370 27.49 -1.84 -30.23
N SER A 371 26.99 -3.07 -30.07
CA SER A 371 26.49 -3.62 -28.81
C SER A 371 27.27 -4.88 -28.46
N ILE A 372 27.83 -4.94 -27.25
CA ILE A 372 28.60 -6.08 -26.74
C ILE A 372 27.94 -6.62 -25.48
N ASN A 373 27.64 -7.91 -25.46
CA ASN A 373 26.97 -8.55 -24.33
C ASN A 373 27.99 -9.28 -23.46
N LEU A 374 28.03 -8.92 -22.18
CA LEU A 374 28.89 -9.53 -21.18
C LEU A 374 28.05 -10.42 -20.25
N PRO A 375 28.51 -11.66 -19.97
CA PRO A 375 27.80 -12.58 -19.10
C PRO A 375 27.82 -12.08 -17.65
N THR A 376 26.72 -12.33 -16.96
CA THR A 376 26.48 -12.01 -15.54
C THR A 376 26.23 -13.31 -14.77
N SER A 377 26.20 -13.25 -13.45
CA SER A 377 25.97 -14.36 -12.53
C SER A 377 24.71 -15.17 -12.87
N GLU A 378 23.65 -14.50 -13.33
CA GLU A 378 22.39 -15.12 -13.77
C GLU A 378 22.52 -16.05 -14.98
N CYS A 379 23.62 -15.96 -15.74
CA CYS A 379 23.89 -16.85 -16.86
C CYS A 379 24.33 -18.25 -16.40
N GLY A 380 24.61 -18.45 -15.10
CA GLY A 380 25.09 -19.72 -14.55
C GLY A 380 26.51 -20.08 -15.01
N LEU A 381 27.23 -19.12 -15.60
CA LEU A 381 28.59 -19.31 -16.08
C LEU A 381 29.60 -19.08 -14.94
N PRO A 382 30.71 -19.83 -14.89
CA PRO A 382 31.73 -19.72 -13.85
C PRO A 382 32.54 -18.41 -13.95
N TYR A 383 32.76 -17.90 -15.16
CA TYR A 383 33.44 -16.62 -15.39
C TYR A 383 32.45 -15.58 -15.91
N PHE A 384 32.13 -14.59 -15.09
CA PHE A 384 31.13 -13.56 -15.36
C PHE A 384 31.57 -12.20 -14.81
N VAL A 385 30.85 -11.13 -15.16
CA VAL A 385 31.04 -9.80 -14.60
C VAL A 385 30.17 -9.66 -13.36
N ASP A 386 30.75 -9.36 -12.19
CA ASP A 386 30.01 -9.21 -10.94
C ASP A 386 29.16 -7.92 -10.94
N GLU A 387 27.85 -8.11 -11.06
CA GLU A 387 26.88 -7.01 -11.14
C GLU A 387 26.85 -6.13 -9.88
N LEU A 388 27.09 -6.70 -8.70
CA LEU A 388 27.04 -5.93 -7.44
C LEU A 388 28.20 -4.93 -7.36
N GLU A 389 29.38 -5.35 -7.78
CA GLU A 389 30.56 -4.48 -7.84
C GLU A 389 30.42 -3.42 -8.93
N VAL A 390 29.81 -3.76 -10.08
CA VAL A 390 29.44 -2.78 -11.11
C VAL A 390 28.49 -1.72 -10.55
N ILE A 391 27.43 -2.11 -9.84
CA ILE A 391 26.48 -1.16 -9.23
C ILE A 391 27.20 -0.23 -8.25
N LYS A 392 28.06 -0.76 -7.36
CA LYS A 392 28.85 0.06 -6.43
C LYS A 392 29.77 1.04 -7.16
N ALA A 393 30.40 0.61 -8.25
CA ALA A 393 31.24 1.49 -9.06
C ALA A 393 30.43 2.59 -9.75
N MET A 394 29.21 2.29 -10.23
CA MET A 394 28.28 3.30 -10.76
C MET A 394 27.90 4.34 -9.70
N GLU A 395 27.69 3.92 -8.44
CA GLU A 395 27.38 4.83 -7.33
C GLU A 395 28.53 5.81 -7.07
N ASN A 396 29.77 5.32 -7.15
CA ASN A 396 30.98 6.13 -6.97
C ASN A 396 31.21 7.11 -8.12
N GLU A 397 31.04 6.67 -9.37
CA GLU A 397 31.27 7.49 -10.57
C GLU A 397 30.33 8.70 -10.63
N ARG A 398 29.13 8.63 -10.05
CA ARG A 398 28.20 9.76 -9.98
C ARG A 398 28.78 11.02 -9.31
N ASN A 399 29.70 10.86 -8.36
CA ASN A 399 30.31 11.98 -7.65
C ASN A 399 31.43 12.65 -8.46
N GLU A 400 31.82 12.06 -9.59
CA GLU A 400 32.86 12.59 -10.45
C GLU A 400 32.28 13.58 -11.48
N ASN A 401 33.05 14.61 -11.80
CA ASN A 401 32.67 15.56 -12.84
C ASN A 401 33.06 15.02 -14.22
N TYR A 402 32.15 15.15 -15.19
CA TYR A 402 32.41 14.83 -16.57
C TYR A 402 33.44 15.81 -17.16
N THR A 403 34.49 15.25 -17.77
CA THR A 403 35.39 16.00 -18.67
C THR A 403 35.62 15.17 -19.93
N LEU A 404 35.77 15.85 -21.05
CA LEU A 404 35.83 15.20 -22.35
C LEU A 404 37.09 14.31 -22.52
N ILE A 405 38.21 14.70 -21.93
CA ILE A 405 39.51 14.01 -22.12
C ILE A 405 39.82 13.08 -20.95
N LYS A 406 39.76 13.59 -19.71
CA LYS A 406 40.23 12.85 -18.53
C LYS A 406 39.16 11.98 -17.88
N ASN A 407 37.88 12.38 -17.92
CA ASN A 407 36.79 11.68 -17.24
C ASN A 407 35.51 11.67 -18.08
N ASN A 408 35.55 10.95 -19.20
CA ASN A 408 34.46 10.89 -20.19
C ASN A 408 33.64 9.60 -20.03
N CYS A 409 32.58 9.48 -20.84
CA CYS A 409 31.67 8.34 -20.83
C CYS A 409 32.39 7.00 -21.06
N ALA A 410 33.32 6.95 -22.02
CA ALA A 410 34.14 5.77 -22.31
C ALA A 410 34.96 5.32 -21.09
N LYS A 411 35.63 6.24 -20.40
CA LYS A 411 36.42 5.94 -19.21
C LYS A 411 35.56 5.47 -18.05
N SER A 412 34.41 6.12 -17.85
CA SER A 412 33.46 5.78 -16.79
C SER A 412 32.90 4.37 -16.99
N VAL A 413 32.44 4.04 -18.21
CA VAL A 413 32.02 2.68 -18.59
C VAL A 413 33.11 1.65 -18.28
N LYS A 414 34.34 1.91 -18.72
CA LYS A 414 35.46 0.99 -18.48
C LYS A 414 35.77 0.80 -17.00
N ARG A 415 35.71 1.87 -16.18
CA ARG A 415 35.94 1.77 -14.72
C ARG A 415 34.89 0.92 -14.03
N CYS A 416 33.61 1.14 -14.33
CA CYS A 416 32.52 0.35 -13.76
C CYS A 416 32.68 -1.13 -14.11
N LEU A 417 32.97 -1.43 -15.38
CA LEU A 417 33.16 -2.82 -15.83
C LEU A 417 34.42 -3.46 -15.26
N LEU A 418 35.50 -2.68 -15.08
CA LEU A 418 36.73 -3.16 -14.44
C LEU A 418 36.49 -3.59 -13.00
N ALA A 419 35.71 -2.83 -12.23
CA ALA A 419 35.33 -3.22 -10.87
C ALA A 419 34.58 -4.56 -10.87
N GLY A 420 33.69 -4.78 -11.83
CA GLY A 420 32.96 -6.04 -12.00
C GLY A 420 33.82 -7.25 -12.33
N ILE A 421 35.00 -7.07 -12.95
CA ILE A 421 35.90 -8.18 -13.34
C ILE A 421 37.15 -8.28 -12.45
N GLU A 422 37.25 -7.51 -11.36
CA GLU A 422 38.44 -7.52 -10.50
C GLU A 422 38.69 -8.92 -9.89
N HIS A 423 37.62 -9.66 -9.60
CA HIS A 423 37.71 -11.06 -9.12
C HIS A 423 38.31 -12.02 -10.16
N LEU A 424 38.38 -11.64 -11.44
CA LEU A 424 38.96 -12.42 -12.55
C LEU A 424 40.42 -12.09 -12.83
N ARG A 425 41.08 -11.26 -12.01
CA ARG A 425 42.44 -10.76 -12.24
C ARG A 425 43.51 -11.84 -12.31
N THR A 426 43.26 -13.02 -11.73
CA THR A 426 44.16 -14.18 -11.80
C THR A 426 44.04 -14.96 -13.11
N VAL A 427 42.89 -14.86 -13.79
CA VAL A 427 42.56 -15.67 -14.98
C VAL A 427 42.63 -14.86 -16.27
N LEU A 428 42.33 -13.55 -16.20
CA LEU A 428 42.42 -12.64 -17.34
C LEU A 428 43.84 -12.04 -17.49
N PRO A 429 44.28 -11.72 -18.71
CA PRO A 429 45.55 -11.05 -18.93
C PRO A 429 45.67 -9.73 -18.16
N LYS A 430 46.80 -9.51 -17.48
CA LYS A 430 47.09 -8.28 -16.71
C LYS A 430 46.97 -6.99 -17.54
N SER A 431 47.05 -7.09 -18.87
CA SER A 431 46.85 -5.97 -19.79
C SER A 431 45.42 -5.41 -19.77
N PHE A 432 44.40 -6.21 -19.45
CA PHE A 432 43.01 -5.76 -19.36
C PHE A 432 42.78 -4.72 -18.26
N PHE A 433 43.52 -4.84 -17.15
CA PHE A 433 43.40 -4.00 -15.95
C PHE A 433 44.24 -2.72 -16.02
N LYS A 434 44.88 -2.42 -17.16
CA LYS A 434 45.65 -1.18 -17.34
C LYS A 434 44.74 -0.04 -17.79
N TYR A 435 44.75 1.05 -17.02
CA TYR A 435 44.11 2.31 -17.41
C TYR A 435 44.92 3.01 -18.49
N GLN A 436 44.27 3.43 -19.57
CA GLN A 436 44.87 4.40 -20.47
C GLN A 436 44.60 5.81 -19.91
N PRO A 437 45.57 6.73 -20.03
CA PRO A 437 45.37 8.12 -19.60
C PRO A 437 44.14 8.75 -20.26
N ILE A 438 43.92 8.42 -21.54
CA ILE A 438 42.77 8.83 -22.35
C ILE A 438 42.08 7.59 -22.88
N GLU A 439 40.77 7.49 -22.63
CA GLU A 439 39.91 6.42 -23.15
C GLU A 439 38.97 7.00 -24.20
N THR A 440 38.72 6.24 -25.27
CA THR A 440 37.83 6.65 -26.37
C THR A 440 36.79 5.60 -26.64
N THR A 441 35.68 5.96 -27.27
CA THR A 441 34.57 5.04 -27.59
C THR A 441 35.03 3.82 -28.39
N ASN A 442 35.89 4.02 -29.40
CA ASN A 442 36.52 2.92 -30.15
C ASN A 442 37.52 2.10 -29.28
N GLY A 443 38.20 2.74 -28.32
CA GLY A 443 39.05 2.05 -27.35
C GLY A 443 38.25 1.10 -26.46
N VAL A 444 37.15 1.59 -25.90
CA VAL A 444 36.21 0.81 -25.07
C VAL A 444 35.55 -0.29 -25.88
N TYR A 445 35.12 -0.03 -27.12
CA TYR A 445 34.60 -1.05 -28.01
C TYR A 445 35.56 -2.24 -28.17
N LYS A 446 36.83 -1.95 -28.54
CA LYS A 446 37.84 -2.99 -28.74
C LYS A 446 38.13 -3.76 -27.44
N TRP A 447 38.21 -3.04 -26.33
CA TRP A 447 38.44 -3.62 -25.01
C TRP A 447 37.27 -4.53 -24.57
N ALA A 448 36.02 -4.06 -24.68
CA ALA A 448 34.83 -4.82 -24.31
C ALA A 448 34.64 -6.05 -25.20
N LYS A 449 34.90 -5.93 -26.51
CA LYS A 449 34.87 -7.07 -27.44
C LYS A 449 35.95 -8.10 -27.11
N ALA A 450 37.16 -7.67 -26.76
CA ALA A 450 38.22 -8.58 -26.32
C ALA A 450 37.83 -9.27 -25.00
N LEU A 451 37.21 -8.54 -24.07
CA LEU A 451 36.73 -9.10 -22.80
C LEU A 451 35.65 -10.17 -23.04
N GLU A 452 34.65 -9.88 -23.87
CA GLU A 452 33.61 -10.86 -24.25
C GLU A 452 34.25 -12.14 -24.82
N GLN A 453 35.22 -12.01 -25.73
CA GLN A 453 35.89 -13.16 -26.34
C GLN A 453 36.68 -13.98 -25.32
N GLU A 454 37.41 -13.35 -24.40
CA GLU A 454 38.16 -14.06 -23.36
C GLU A 454 37.23 -14.75 -22.36
N LEU A 455 36.15 -14.08 -21.92
CA LEU A 455 35.15 -14.70 -21.06
C LEU A 455 34.49 -15.91 -21.74
N ARG A 456 34.14 -15.80 -23.02
CA ARG A 456 33.61 -16.94 -23.81
C ARG A 456 34.62 -18.09 -23.88
N LYS A 457 35.90 -17.81 -24.17
CA LYS A 457 36.96 -18.85 -24.22
C LYS A 457 37.13 -19.54 -22.88
N LEU A 458 37.15 -18.79 -21.78
CA LEU A 458 37.30 -19.35 -20.43
C LEU A 458 36.12 -20.24 -20.06
N ASN A 459 34.90 -19.81 -20.38
CA ASN A 459 33.70 -20.60 -20.11
C ASN A 459 33.59 -21.84 -21.02
N MET A 460 34.03 -21.78 -22.27
CA MET A 460 34.04 -22.95 -23.19
C MET A 460 35.07 -24.01 -22.80
N LYS A 461 36.22 -23.63 -22.23
CA LYS A 461 37.26 -24.58 -21.80
C LYS A 461 36.81 -25.49 -20.65
N LEU A 462 35.85 -25.04 -19.84
CA LEU A 462 35.33 -25.82 -18.70
C LEU A 462 34.33 -26.91 -19.11
N ASP A 463 33.70 -26.81 -20.27
CA ASP A 463 32.75 -27.85 -20.77
C ASP A 463 33.46 -29.09 -21.36
N VAL A 464 34.72 -28.96 -21.75
CA VAL A 464 35.50 -30.06 -22.36
C VAL A 464 36.01 -31.05 -21.30
N ASP A 465 36.25 -30.61 -20.06
CA ASP A 465 36.76 -31.46 -18.97
C ASP A 465 35.65 -32.20 -18.19
N LYS A 466 34.37 -32.04 -18.56
CA LYS A 466 33.22 -32.65 -17.87
C LYS A 466 32.18 -33.33 -18.77
N THR A 467 32.48 -33.57 -20.04
CA THR A 467 31.62 -34.38 -20.91
C THR A 467 32.07 -35.85 -20.89
N PRO A 468 31.25 -36.81 -20.42
CA PRO A 468 31.49 -38.21 -20.76
C PRO A 468 31.39 -38.36 -22.28
N PRO A 469 32.16 -39.28 -22.90
CA PRO A 469 32.10 -39.47 -24.34
C PRO A 469 30.68 -39.82 -24.76
N CYS A 470 30.11 -39.02 -25.68
CA CYS A 470 28.89 -39.37 -26.37
C CYS A 470 29.09 -40.74 -27.01
N ILE A 471 28.29 -41.72 -26.60
CA ILE A 471 28.13 -42.97 -27.31
C ILE A 471 27.48 -42.61 -28.65
N GLU A 472 28.25 -42.71 -29.73
CA GLU A 472 27.69 -42.74 -31.08
C GLU A 472 26.86 -44.02 -31.21
N VAL A 473 25.54 -43.89 -31.02
CA VAL A 473 24.60 -44.89 -31.50
C VAL A 473 24.37 -44.58 -32.97
N TYR A 474 25.08 -45.32 -33.83
CA TYR A 474 24.67 -45.54 -35.20
C TYR A 474 23.29 -46.18 -35.20
N GLU A 475 22.27 -45.48 -35.70
CA GLU A 475 21.12 -46.14 -36.30
C GLU A 475 20.84 -45.51 -37.66
N GLU A 476 21.25 -46.24 -38.69
CA GLU A 476 20.60 -46.23 -39.99
C GLU A 476 19.09 -46.42 -39.77
N ASN A 477 18.27 -45.51 -40.29
CA ASN A 477 17.02 -45.90 -40.94
C ASN A 477 16.48 -44.73 -41.77
N ALA A 478 16.58 -44.91 -43.08
CA ALA A 478 15.88 -44.12 -44.07
C ALA A 478 14.38 -44.42 -44.00
N VAL A 479 13.55 -43.39 -43.77
CA VAL A 479 12.15 -43.39 -44.22
C VAL A 479 11.75 -41.98 -44.64
N GLN A 480 11.53 -41.83 -45.94
CA GLN A 480 10.81 -40.72 -46.57
C GLN A 480 9.43 -40.52 -45.93
N ARG A 481 9.02 -39.26 -45.66
CA ARG A 481 7.63 -38.82 -45.83
C ARG A 481 7.48 -37.29 -45.70
N SER A 482 7.19 -36.70 -46.86
CA SER A 482 6.25 -35.61 -47.13
C SER A 482 5.77 -34.71 -45.98
N LEU A 483 6.07 -33.42 -46.12
CA LEU A 483 5.38 -32.27 -45.53
C LEU A 483 3.88 -32.27 -45.85
N PRO A 484 3.04 -31.72 -44.95
CA PRO A 484 1.90 -30.92 -45.36
C PRO A 484 2.15 -29.45 -45.03
N VAL A 485 1.84 -28.65 -46.04
CA VAL A 485 1.60 -27.20 -46.01
C VAL A 485 0.44 -26.90 -45.06
N PHE A 486 0.63 -25.93 -44.16
CA PHE A 486 -0.39 -24.96 -43.76
C PHE A 486 0.29 -23.64 -43.41
#